data_AF-F3FXI0-F1
#
_entry.id   AF-F3FXI0-F1
#
_cell.length_a   1.000
_cell.length_b   1.000
_cell.length_c   1.000
_cell.angle_alpha   90.00
_cell.angle_beta   90.00
_cell.angle_gamma   90.00
#
_symmetry.space_group_name_H-M   'P 1'
#
loop_
_entity.id
_entity.type
_entity.pdbx_description
1 polymer ?
#
loop_
_entity_poly.entity_id
_entity_poly.type
_entity_poly.pdbx_seq_one_letter_code
_entity_poly.pdbx_strand_id
1 'polypeptide(L)' 'YRTGDLARWLPDGNLEYLARNDGQVKVRGFRVELGEIESLLHLCDGVRNSVVVAHEASPGDTRLVA' A
#
# COMPACT_ATOMS: atom_id res chain seq x y z
N TYR A 1 -3.91 14.39 -12.09
CA TYR A 1 -3.52 13.80 -10.79
C TYR A 1 -4.25 12.48 -10.64
N ARG A 2 -3.56 11.38 -10.34
CA ARG A 2 -4.15 10.03 -10.18
C ARG A 2 -3.95 9.61 -8.72
N THR A 3 -5.03 9.53 -7.94
CA THR A 3 -4.97 9.36 -6.48
C THR A 3 -4.69 7.93 -6.02
N GLY A 4 -5.05 6.95 -6.85
CA GLY A 4 -5.03 5.54 -6.46
C GLY A 4 -6.20 5.14 -5.56
N ASP A 5 -7.11 6.05 -5.22
CA ASP A 5 -8.31 5.74 -4.42
C ASP A 5 -9.43 5.19 -5.31
N LEU A 6 -10.08 4.13 -4.86
CA LEU A 6 -11.29 3.57 -5.42
C LEU A 6 -12.50 4.19 -4.72
N ALA A 7 -13.42 4.75 -5.50
CA ALA A 7 -14.64 5.36 -5.00
C ALA A 7 -15.80 5.13 -5.95
N ARG A 8 -17.03 5.29 -5.46
CA ARG A 8 -18.25 5.32 -6.30
C ARG A 8 -19.10 6.54 -6.01
N TRP A 9 -19.84 6.98 -7.02
CA TRP A 9 -20.87 8.01 -6.87
C TRP A 9 -22.14 7.41 -6.26
N LEU A 10 -22.72 8.12 -5.32
CA LEU A 10 -24.03 7.83 -4.74
C LEU A 10 -25.13 8.62 -5.48
N PRO A 11 -26.40 8.17 -5.43
CA PRO A 11 -27.51 8.84 -6.12
C PRO A 11 -27.77 10.28 -5.65
N ASP A 12 -27.32 10.63 -4.46
CA ASP A 12 -27.39 11.98 -3.88
C ASP A 12 -26.24 12.91 -4.32
N GLY A 13 -25.33 12.41 -5.16
CA GLY A 13 -24.17 13.16 -5.66
C GLY A 13 -22.95 13.14 -4.74
N ASN A 14 -22.98 12.39 -3.63
CA ASN A 14 -21.80 12.20 -2.79
C ASN A 14 -20.85 11.13 -3.33
N LEU A 15 -19.58 11.19 -2.92
CA LEU A 15 -18.55 10.21 -3.27
C LEU A 15 -18.31 9.28 -2.08
N GLU A 16 -18.53 7.98 -2.25
CA GLU A 16 -18.21 6.97 -1.23
C GLU A 16 -16.83 6.38 -1.50
N TYR A 17 -15.92 6.52 -0.52
CA TYR A 17 -14.62 5.88 -0.55
C TYR A 17 -14.76 4.37 -0.29
N LEU A 18 -14.15 3.56 -1.15
CA LEU A 18 -14.24 2.11 -1.09
C LEU A 18 -12.94 1.48 -0.61
N ALA A 19 -11.83 1.82 -1.27
CA ALA A 19 -10.53 1.20 -1.05
C ALA A 19 -9.42 2.00 -1.73
N ARG A 20 -8.19 1.49 -1.66
CA ARG A 20 -7.12 1.84 -2.58
C ARG A 20 -7.02 0.81 -3.69
N ASN A 21 -6.61 1.26 -4.87
CA ASN A 21 -6.30 0.43 -6.03
C ASN A 21 -4.80 0.09 -6.12
N ASP A 22 -4.02 0.46 -5.11
CA ASP A 22 -2.59 0.17 -5.02
C ASP A 22 -2.24 -0.36 -3.62
N GLY A 23 -1.00 -0.83 -3.47
CA GLY A 23 -0.48 -1.44 -2.25
C GLY A 23 -0.08 -0.46 -1.16
N GLN A 24 -0.59 0.77 -1.13
CA GLN A 24 -0.15 1.75 -0.14
C GLN A 24 -0.67 1.43 1.27
N VAL A 25 0.21 1.53 2.27
CA VAL A 25 -0.11 1.20 3.67
C VAL A 25 0.29 2.33 4.63
N LYS A 26 -0.31 2.34 5.82
CA LYS A 26 0.13 3.20 6.94
C LYS A 26 0.96 2.37 7.91
N VAL A 27 2.19 2.78 8.14
CA VAL A 27 3.09 2.16 9.13
C VAL A 27 3.65 3.27 10.01
N ARG A 28 3.34 3.22 11.32
CA ARG A 28 3.83 4.20 12.31
C ARG A 28 3.59 5.66 11.93
N GLY A 29 2.44 5.94 11.30
CA GLY A 29 2.05 7.28 10.84
C GLY A 29 2.57 7.68 9.46
N PHE A 30 3.45 6.88 8.85
CA PHE A 30 3.97 7.11 7.50
C PHE A 30 3.12 6.40 6.46
N ARG A 31 2.93 7.06 5.33
CA ARG A 31 2.22 6.52 4.17
C ARG A 31 3.27 5.92 3.24
N VAL A 32 3.26 4.60 3.08
CA VAL A 32 4.33 3.85 2.40
C VAL A 32 3.76 3.14 1.18
N GLU A 33 4.42 3.29 0.04
CA GLU A 33 4.10 2.59 -1.21
C GLU A 33 4.88 1.28 -1.26
N LEU A 34 4.20 0.13 -1.10
CA LEU A 34 4.87 -1.18 -1.07
C LEU A 34 5.57 -1.50 -2.41
N GLY A 35 4.95 -1.13 -3.53
CA GLY A 35 5.53 -1.35 -4.86
C GLY A 35 6.83 -0.57 -5.12
N GLU A 36 7.05 0.56 -4.44
CA GLU A 36 8.33 1.28 -4.51
C GLU A 36 9.45 0.47 -3.85
N ILE A 37 9.18 -0.14 -2.69
CA ILE A 37 10.13 -0.99 -1.98
C ILE A 37 10.42 -2.25 -2.80
N GLU A 38 9.40 -2.90 -3.36
CA GLU A 38 9.56 -4.05 -4.26
C GLU A 38 10.47 -3.72 -5.46
N SER A 39 10.22 -2.57 -6.10
CA SER A 39 11.02 -2.09 -7.24
C SER A 39 12.49 -1.87 -6.87
N LEU A 40 12.76 -1.34 -5.68
CA LEU A 40 14.13 -1.16 -5.17
C LEU A 40 14.79 -2.50 -4.82
N LEU A 41 14.05 -3.47 -4.26
CA LEU A 41 14.55 -4.81 -3.96
C LEU A 41 14.97 -5.56 -5.23
N HIS A 42 14.28 -5.35 -6.35
CA HIS A 42 14.65 -5.92 -7.65
C HIS A 42 15.99 -5.40 -8.20
N LEU A 43 16.51 -4.29 -7.67
CA LEU A 43 17.84 -3.77 -8.02
C LEU A 43 18.97 -4.46 -7.23
N CYS A 44 18.64 -5.27 -6.21
CA CYS A 44 19.62 -6.01 -5.45
C CYS A 44 20.06 -7.29 -6.19
N ASP A 45 21.37 -7.50 -6.31
CA ASP A 45 21.93 -8.69 -6.94
C ASP A 45 21.41 -9.98 -6.28
N GLY A 46 20.91 -10.89 -7.09
CA GLY A 46 20.34 -12.17 -6.65
C GLY A 46 18.84 -12.15 -6.35
N VAL A 47 18.20 -10.99 -6.30
CA VAL A 47 16.74 -10.88 -6.10
C VAL A 47 16.04 -10.88 -7.46
N ARG A 48 15.35 -11.99 -7.79
CA ARG A 48 14.55 -12.08 -9.03
C ARG A 48 13.14 -11.53 -8.86
N ASN A 49 12.50 -11.86 -7.74
CA ASN A 49 11.13 -11.47 -7.38
C ASN A 49 11.10 -11.08 -5.91
N SER A 50 10.31 -10.08 -5.56
CA SER A 50 10.04 -9.67 -4.19
C SER A 50 8.56 -9.32 -4.04
N VAL A 51 8.03 -9.48 -2.83
CA VAL A 51 6.70 -8.98 -2.44
C VAL A 51 6.85 -8.39 -1.07
N VAL A 52 6.41 -7.16 -0.87
CA VAL A 52 6.47 -6.49 0.42
C VAL A 52 5.07 -6.46 1.02
N VAL A 53 4.94 -6.87 2.27
CA VAL A 53 3.67 -6.89 2.99
C VAL A 53 3.76 -6.10 4.29
N ALA A 54 2.66 -5.45 4.66
CA ALA A 54 2.47 -4.91 6.00
C ALA A 54 1.99 -6.02 6.93
N HIS A 55 2.84 -6.43 7.86
CA HIS A 55 2.54 -7.44 8.87
C HIS A 55 2.30 -6.79 10.22
N GLU A 56 1.13 -7.04 10.82
CA GLU A 56 0.81 -6.61 12.18
C GLU A 56 1.24 -7.70 13.17
N ALA A 57 2.38 -7.49 13.83
CA ALA A 57 2.95 -8.47 14.76
C ALA A 57 2.19 -8.51 16.11
N SER A 58 1.67 -7.35 16.52
CA SER A 58 0.74 -7.18 17.63
C SER A 58 -0.12 -5.94 17.36
N PRO A 59 -1.27 -5.75 18.06
CA PRO A 59 -2.17 -4.62 17.78
C PRO A 59 -1.43 -3.28 17.77
N GLY A 60 -1.42 -2.60 16.63
CA GLY A 60 -0.74 -1.31 16.42
C GLY A 60 0.77 -1.39 16.12
N ASP A 61 1.39 -2.58 16.15
CA ASP A 61 2.78 -2.81 15.73
C ASP A 61 2.82 -3.41 14.33
N THR A 62 2.43 -2.59 13.35
CA THR A 62 2.62 -2.90 11.93
C THR A 62 4.09 -2.72 11.54
N ARG A 63 4.63 -3.69 10.82
CA ARG A 63 5.99 -3.72 10.28
C ARG A 63 5.96 -4.14 8.82
N LEU A 64 6.96 -3.76 8.04
CA LEU A 64 7.12 -4.22 6.67
C LEU A 64 7.99 -5.48 6.63
N VAL A 65 7.59 -6.45 5.83
CA VAL A 65 8.30 -7.72 5.60
C VAL A 65 8.42 -7.94 4.09
N ALA A 66 9.58 -8.42 3.63
CA ALA A 66 9.90 -8.65 2.22
C ALA A 66 10.58 -10.01 2.04
#